data_AF-A0A961XRR5-F1
#
_entry.id   AF-A0A961XRR5-F1
#
_cell.length_a   1.000
_cell.length_b   1.000
_cell.length_c   1.000
_cell.angle_alpha   90.00
_cell.angle_beta   90.00
_cell.angle_gamma   90.00
#
_symmetry.space_group_name_H-M   'P 1'
#
loop_
_entity.id
_entity.type
_entity.pdbx_description
1 polymer ?
#
loop_
_entity_poly.entity_id
_entity_poly.type
_entity_poly.pdbx_seq_one_letter_code
_entity_poly.pdbx_strand_id
1 'polypeptide(L)'
;DTKLLYLPDANAVYWRYGWKRQPQDNGGVVITGEMPHARYFSYNVYDDDTKSSVGSFADFQLDPDDGSNNPFTGKPANGSLKYTIHIVPEGTKLDAKNVLYFPRDIGNVSVFLRHYLPQGGIEGGV
;
A
#
# COMPACT_ATOMS: atom_id res chain seq x y z
N ASP A 1 -27.90 7.52 -12.53
CA ASP A 1 -27.33 6.23 -12.14
C ASP A 1 -25.97 6.50 -11.51
N THR A 2 -25.89 6.51 -10.18
CA THR A 2 -24.66 6.90 -9.47
C THR A 2 -23.95 5.61 -9.08
N LYS A 3 -23.06 5.12 -9.95
CA LYS A 3 -22.12 4.06 -9.58
C LYS A 3 -21.21 4.61 -8.48
N LEU A 4 -21.57 4.36 -7.23
CA LEU A 4 -20.67 4.57 -6.09
C LEU A 4 -19.53 3.54 -6.26
N LEU A 5 -18.43 3.99 -6.84
CA LEU A 5 -17.32 3.15 -7.29
C LEU A 5 -16.60 2.46 -6.12
N TYR A 6 -16.75 3.02 -4.92
CA TYR A 6 -16.16 2.55 -3.68
C TYR A 6 -17.24 2.65 -2.59
N LEU A 7 -17.33 1.64 -1.72
CA LEU A 7 -18.10 1.70 -0.49
C LEU A 7 -17.13 2.17 0.61
N PRO A 8 -16.97 3.49 0.83
CA PRO A 8 -16.03 3.98 1.84
C PRO A 8 -16.51 3.55 3.22
N ASP A 9 -15.63 2.91 3.99
CA ASP A 9 -15.87 2.65 5.41
C ASP A 9 -15.65 3.95 6.19
N ALA A 10 -16.62 4.33 7.02
CA ALA A 10 -16.55 5.53 7.84
C ALA A 10 -15.40 5.50 8.88
N ASN A 11 -14.89 4.31 9.20
CA ASN A 11 -13.75 4.10 10.10
C ASN A 11 -12.40 4.05 9.39
N ALA A 12 -12.39 4.21 8.06
CA ALA A 12 -11.18 4.16 7.27
C ALA A 12 -10.85 5.51 6.62
N VAL A 13 -9.58 5.87 6.66
CA VAL A 13 -9.03 6.95 5.83
C VAL A 13 -8.36 6.33 4.60
N TYR A 14 -8.59 6.92 3.44
CA TYR A 14 -8.09 6.45 2.16
C TYR A 14 -7.23 7.53 1.51
N TRP A 15 -5.99 7.17 1.16
CA TRP A 15 -5.17 7.95 0.24
C TRP A 15 -5.04 7.17 -1.05
N ARG A 16 -5.09 7.89 -2.17
CA ARG A 16 -5.02 7.29 -3.50
C ARG A 16 -3.93 7.98 -4.30
N TYR A 17 -3.06 7.18 -4.89
CA TYR A 17 -2.17 7.61 -5.96
C TYR A 17 -2.48 6.79 -7.21
N GLY A 18 -2.74 7.46 -8.34
CA GLY A 18 -3.06 6.81 -9.60
C GLY A 18 -2.14 7.30 -10.71
N TRP A 19 -1.71 6.40 -11.58
CA TRP A 19 -0.82 6.71 -12.70
C TRP A 19 -1.15 5.88 -13.93
N LYS A 20 -0.82 6.43 -15.09
CA LYS A 20 -0.85 5.71 -16.36
C LYS A 20 0.55 5.24 -16.72
N ARG A 21 0.63 4.06 -17.33
CA ARG A 21 1.88 3.44 -17.78
C ARG A 21 1.67 2.72 -19.11
N GLN A 22 2.76 2.38 -19.78
CA GLN A 22 2.68 1.55 -20.97
C GLN A 22 2.64 0.07 -20.54
N PRO A 23 1.67 -0.73 -20.98
CA PRO A 23 1.68 -2.16 -20.75
C PRO A 23 3.04 -2.77 -21.15
N GLN A 24 3.51 -3.75 -20.38
CA GLN A 24 4.82 -4.40 -20.53
C GLN A 24 6.06 -3.57 -20.17
N ASP A 25 5.94 -2.30 -19.77
CA ASP A 25 7.08 -1.62 -19.13
C ASP A 25 7.41 -2.24 -17.75
N ASN A 26 8.52 -1.83 -17.13
CA ASN A 26 8.87 -2.23 -15.77
C ASN A 26 8.72 -1.05 -14.78
N GLY A 27 7.98 -0.01 -15.18
CA GLY A 27 7.77 1.19 -14.39
C GLY A 27 6.78 0.94 -13.27
N GLY A 28 7.15 1.33 -12.06
CA GLY A 28 6.33 1.24 -10.86
C GLY A 28 6.56 2.42 -9.93
N VAL A 29 6.11 2.30 -8.69
CA VAL A 29 6.28 3.31 -7.65
C VAL A 29 6.99 2.73 -6.44
N VAL A 30 7.79 3.56 -5.77
CA VAL A 30 8.40 3.24 -4.48
C VAL A 30 7.76 4.14 -3.44
N ILE A 31 7.28 3.55 -2.35
CA ILE A 31 6.66 4.26 -1.25
C ILE A 31 7.49 4.01 0.00
N THR A 32 8.02 5.09 0.58
CA THR A 32 8.66 5.08 1.89
C THR A 32 7.72 5.70 2.90
N GLY A 33 7.62 5.13 4.09
CA GLY A 33 6.74 5.66 5.12
C GLY A 33 7.13 5.23 6.53
N GLU A 34 6.33 5.67 7.49
CA GLU A 34 6.36 5.23 8.87
C GLU A 34 5.03 4.53 9.19
N MET A 35 5.07 3.40 9.90
CA MET A 35 3.85 2.63 10.20
C MET A 35 2.96 3.45 11.13
N PRO A 36 1.69 3.69 10.76
CA PRO A 36 0.80 4.53 11.54
C PRO A 36 0.40 3.85 12.86
N HIS A 37 0.03 4.65 13.84
CA HIS A 37 -0.76 4.20 14.97
C HIS A 37 -2.21 3.97 14.53
N ALA A 38 -2.50 2.82 13.96
CA ALA A 38 -3.83 2.43 13.50
C ALA A 38 -4.18 1.03 14.03
N ARG A 39 -5.47 0.69 14.04
CA ARG A 39 -5.88 -0.70 14.32
C ARG A 39 -5.39 -1.65 13.23
N TYR A 40 -5.40 -1.15 11.99
CA TYR A 40 -4.96 -1.87 10.81
C TYR A 40 -4.57 -0.88 9.71
N PHE A 41 -3.58 -1.21 8.89
CA PHE A 41 -3.38 -0.51 7.61
C PHE A 41 -3.04 -1.45 6.45
N SER A 42 -3.29 -1.00 5.22
CA SER A 42 -2.95 -1.77 4.03
C SER A 42 -2.69 -0.93 2.79
N TYR A 43 -1.91 -1.51 1.90
CA TYR A 43 -1.76 -1.10 0.51
C TYR A 43 -2.58 -2.00 -0.39
N ASN A 44 -3.33 -1.42 -1.33
CA ASN A 44 -4.15 -2.16 -2.28
C ASN A 44 -3.95 -1.57 -3.67
N VAL A 45 -3.57 -2.41 -4.63
CA VAL A 45 -3.37 -2.01 -6.02
C VAL A 45 -4.59 -2.39 -6.83
N TYR A 46 -4.98 -1.50 -7.72
CA TYR A 46 -6.15 -1.61 -8.57
C TYR A 46 -5.77 -1.39 -10.03
N ASP A 47 -6.39 -2.17 -10.90
CA ASP A 47 -6.60 -1.78 -12.29
C ASP A 47 -7.77 -0.79 -12.34
N ASP A 48 -7.46 0.46 -12.64
CA ASP A 48 -8.45 1.53 -12.72
C ASP A 48 -9.33 1.46 -13.96
N ASP A 49 -9.04 0.62 -14.96
CA ASP A 49 -9.93 0.44 -16.10
C ASP A 49 -11.05 -0.54 -15.74
N THR A 50 -10.67 -1.74 -15.25
CA THR A 50 -11.62 -2.80 -14.84
C THR A 50 -12.19 -2.61 -13.43
N LYS A 51 -11.58 -1.74 -12.62
CA LYS A 51 -11.94 -1.49 -11.21
C LYS A 51 -11.72 -2.70 -10.31
N SER A 52 -10.82 -3.59 -10.70
CA SER A 52 -10.49 -4.81 -9.97
C SER A 52 -9.28 -4.60 -9.08
N SER A 53 -9.26 -5.27 -7.91
CA SER A 53 -8.05 -5.34 -7.09
C SER A 53 -7.11 -6.38 -7.67
N VAL A 54 -5.84 -6.01 -7.80
CA VAL A 54 -4.80 -6.83 -8.45
C VAL A 54 -3.62 -7.16 -7.53
N GLY A 55 -3.58 -6.60 -6.33
CA GLY A 55 -2.56 -6.88 -5.34
C GLY A 55 -2.84 -6.16 -4.02
N SER A 56 -2.33 -6.69 -2.91
CA SER A 56 -2.39 -6.01 -1.62
C SER A 56 -1.23 -6.38 -0.69
N PHE A 57 -0.97 -5.50 0.28
CA PHE A 57 -0.11 -5.72 1.44
C PHE A 57 -0.89 -5.35 2.69
N ALA A 58 -1.05 -6.28 3.62
CA ALA A 58 -1.49 -5.98 4.98
C ALA A 58 -0.30 -5.59 5.87
N ASP A 59 -0.57 -4.77 6.88
CA ASP A 59 0.42 -4.27 7.85
C ASP A 59 1.36 -5.33 8.43
N PHE A 60 0.85 -6.46 8.89
CA PHE A 60 1.63 -7.54 9.51
C PHE A 60 2.53 -8.29 8.51
N GLN A 61 2.32 -8.11 7.20
CA GLN A 61 3.14 -8.72 6.16
C GLN A 61 4.36 -7.85 5.80
N LEU A 62 4.37 -6.58 6.21
CA LEU A 62 5.46 -5.67 5.88
C LEU A 62 6.70 -5.94 6.73
N ASP A 63 7.81 -6.16 6.05
CA ASP A 63 9.11 -6.19 6.68
C ASP A 63 9.62 -4.75 6.89
N PRO A 64 10.00 -4.37 8.13
CA PRO A 64 10.49 -3.03 8.41
C PRO A 64 11.87 -2.79 7.78
N ASP A 65 12.20 -1.52 7.59
CA ASP A 65 13.55 -1.10 7.20
C ASP A 65 14.58 -1.49 8.29
N ASP A 66 15.87 -1.48 7.94
CA ASP A 66 16.92 -1.88 8.89
C ASP A 66 16.93 -0.95 10.12
N GLY A 67 16.92 -1.54 11.31
CA GLY A 67 16.80 -0.81 12.58
C GLY A 67 15.37 -0.39 12.94
N SER A 68 14.37 -0.76 12.14
CA SER A 68 12.95 -0.58 12.44
C SER A 68 12.27 -1.88 12.88
N ASN A 69 11.08 -1.75 13.46
CA ASN A 69 10.25 -2.89 13.91
C ASN A 69 8.81 -2.73 13.44
N ASN A 70 8.16 -3.86 13.11
CA ASN A 70 6.75 -3.90 12.77
C ASN A 70 5.89 -4.32 13.99
N PRO A 71 5.10 -3.40 14.59
CA PRO A 71 4.27 -3.71 15.76
C PRO A 71 3.04 -4.55 15.42
N PHE A 72 2.62 -4.61 14.16
CA PHE A 72 1.47 -5.39 13.69
C PHE A 72 1.75 -6.90 13.68
N THR A 73 3.00 -7.31 13.89
CA THR A 73 3.40 -8.72 14.05
C THR A 73 3.24 -9.23 15.49
N GLY A 74 2.68 -8.42 16.40
CA GLY A 74 2.55 -8.74 17.83
C GLY A 74 3.83 -8.48 18.64
N LYS A 75 4.88 -7.94 18.00
CA LYS A 75 6.09 -7.47 18.68
C LYS A 75 5.87 -6.07 19.25
N PRO A 76 6.46 -5.72 20.41
CA PRO A 76 6.42 -4.36 20.93
C PRO A 76 6.97 -3.36 19.90
N ALA A 77 6.35 -2.19 19.79
CA ALA A 77 6.84 -1.07 18.98
C ALA A 77 8.11 -0.47 19.60
N ASN A 78 9.25 -1.14 19.40
CA ASN A 78 10.55 -0.69 19.86
C ASN A 78 11.37 -0.17 18.66
N GLY A 79 11.90 1.05 18.76
CA GLY A 79 12.70 1.66 17.69
C GLY A 79 11.86 2.42 16.66
N SER A 80 12.45 2.68 15.49
CA SER A 80 11.77 3.38 14.38
C SER A 80 10.74 2.45 13.72
N LEU A 81 9.70 3.02 13.09
CA LEU A 81 8.64 2.26 12.43
C LEU A 81 8.69 2.40 10.89
N LYS A 82 9.88 2.62 10.33
CA LYS A 82 10.04 2.89 8.90
C LYS A 82 9.91 1.63 8.05
N TYR A 83 9.37 1.81 6.85
CA TYR A 83 9.27 0.79 5.83
C TYR A 83 9.39 1.38 4.43
N THR A 84 9.82 0.53 3.50
CA THR A 84 9.84 0.80 2.07
C THR A 84 9.09 -0.30 1.31
N ILE A 85 8.18 0.08 0.40
CA ILE A 85 7.45 -0.83 -0.48
C ILE A 85 7.72 -0.48 -1.94
N HIS A 86 8.02 -1.49 -2.73
CA HIS A 86 8.12 -1.40 -4.18
C HIS A 86 6.85 -1.96 -4.81
N ILE A 87 6.10 -1.13 -5.52
CA ILE A 87 4.89 -1.54 -6.25
C ILE A 87 5.22 -1.53 -7.72
N VAL A 88 5.41 -2.72 -8.30
CA VAL A 88 5.99 -2.88 -9.64
C VAL A 88 5.25 -3.91 -10.49
N PRO A 89 5.35 -3.85 -11.82
CA PRO A 89 4.80 -4.88 -12.69
C PRO A 89 5.45 -6.25 -12.42
N GLU A 90 4.71 -7.33 -12.59
CA GLU A 90 5.23 -8.70 -12.55
C GLU A 90 6.47 -8.87 -13.47
N GLY A 91 7.38 -9.76 -13.08
CA GLY A 91 8.64 -9.97 -13.81
C GLY A 91 9.71 -8.89 -13.61
N THR A 92 9.41 -7.80 -12.90
CA THR A 92 10.43 -6.83 -12.47
C THR A 92 11.36 -7.49 -11.44
N LYS A 93 12.66 -7.52 -11.74
CA LYS A 93 13.70 -8.09 -10.87
C LYS A 93 14.20 -7.02 -9.89
N LEU A 94 13.99 -7.24 -8.61
CA LEU A 94 14.40 -6.34 -7.52
C LEU A 94 14.92 -7.18 -6.35
N ASP A 95 15.94 -6.66 -5.67
CA ASP A 95 16.37 -7.16 -4.36
C ASP A 95 15.84 -6.20 -3.30
N ALA A 96 14.63 -6.46 -2.81
CA ALA A 96 13.93 -5.62 -1.83
C ALA A 96 13.04 -6.47 -0.94
N LYS A 97 12.86 -6.04 0.31
CA LYS A 97 12.08 -6.77 1.33
C LYS A 97 10.59 -6.82 0.98
N ASN A 98 9.99 -5.66 0.68
CA ASN A 98 8.57 -5.55 0.36
C ASN A 98 8.39 -5.25 -1.12
N VAL A 99 7.96 -6.24 -1.89
CA VAL A 99 7.62 -6.09 -3.31
C VAL A 99 6.18 -6.50 -3.55
N LEU A 100 5.36 -5.55 -4.00
CA LEU A 100 3.98 -5.76 -4.40
C LEU A 100 3.88 -5.77 -5.91
N TYR A 101 3.64 -6.95 -6.46
CA TYR A 101 3.50 -7.11 -7.91
C TYR A 101 2.07 -6.80 -8.37
N PHE A 102 1.95 -6.23 -9.57
CA PHE A 102 0.70 -6.11 -10.32
C PHE A 102 0.87 -6.61 -11.76
N PRO A 103 -0.21 -7.07 -12.43
CA PRO A 103 -0.13 -7.62 -13.80
C PRO A 103 0.55 -6.67 -14.79
N ARG A 104 1.38 -7.18 -15.69
CA ARG A 104 2.16 -6.32 -16.62
C ARG A 104 1.31 -5.62 -17.68
N ASP A 105 0.14 -6.14 -17.97
CA ASP A 105 -0.76 -5.72 -19.04
C ASP A 105 -1.68 -4.55 -18.67
N ILE A 106 -1.77 -4.17 -17.39
CA ILE A 106 -2.59 -3.03 -16.97
C ILE A 106 -1.89 -1.70 -17.23
N GLY A 107 -2.61 -0.76 -17.85
CA GLY A 107 -2.10 0.56 -18.24
C GLY A 107 -2.53 1.71 -17.32
N ASN A 108 -3.56 1.50 -16.51
CA ASN A 108 -4.14 2.52 -15.63
C ASN A 108 -4.19 1.94 -14.20
N VAL A 109 -3.27 2.36 -13.35
CA VAL A 109 -3.03 1.71 -12.06
C VAL A 109 -3.26 2.71 -10.95
N SER A 110 -3.88 2.26 -9.86
CA SER A 110 -3.87 3.02 -8.62
C SER A 110 -3.46 2.18 -7.43
N VAL A 111 -2.82 2.84 -6.46
CA VAL A 111 -2.58 2.30 -5.13
C VAL A 111 -3.39 3.08 -4.12
N PHE A 112 -4.03 2.35 -3.22
CA PHE A 112 -4.72 2.89 -2.06
C PHE A 112 -3.97 2.51 -0.79
N LEU A 113 -3.60 3.51 -0.01
CA LEU A 113 -3.27 3.33 1.41
C LEU A 113 -4.56 3.47 2.21
N ARG A 114 -4.79 2.55 3.14
CA ARG A 114 -5.95 2.54 4.03
C ARG A 114 -5.49 2.50 5.46
N HIS A 115 -5.90 3.48 6.27
CA HIS A 115 -5.74 3.43 7.73
C HIS A 115 -7.10 3.15 8.35
N TYR A 116 -7.22 2.08 9.12
CA TYR A 116 -8.43 1.74 9.86
C TYR A 116 -8.30 2.19 11.31
N LEU A 117 -9.20 3.07 11.74
CA LEU A 117 -9.19 3.68 13.07
C LEU A 117 -7.81 4.26 13.45
N PRO A 118 -7.27 5.22 12.66
CA PRO A 118 -6.01 5.86 12.99
C PRO A 118 -6.14 6.72 14.26
N GLN A 119 -5.09 6.72 15.08
CA GLN A 119 -4.93 7.57 16.26
C GLN A 119 -4.08 8.79 15.89
N GLY A 120 -4.29 9.93 16.55
CA GLY A 120 -3.49 11.13 16.25
C GLY A 120 -3.84 11.83 14.93
N GLY A 121 -5.07 11.66 14.43
CA GLY A 121 -5.55 12.29 13.20
C GLY A 121 -5.54 11.34 12.01
N ILE A 122 -5.76 11.88 10.82
CA ILE A 122 -5.91 11.06 9.61
C ILE A 122 -4.62 10.30 9.29
N GLU A 123 -3.45 10.86 9.58
CA GLU A 123 -2.15 10.27 9.28
C GLU A 123 -1.80 9.10 10.19
N GLY A 124 -2.45 8.95 11.35
CA GLY A 124 -2.08 7.91 12.31
C GLY A 124 -0.92 8.31 13.22
N GLY A 125 -0.73 9.61 13.45
CA GLY A 125 0.30 10.13 14.37
C GLY A 125 1.73 10.12 13.82
N VAL A 126 1.88 10.01 12.50
CA VAL A 126 3.16 10.10 11.76
C VAL A 126 3.28 11.42 11.02
#